data_AF-A0A497YLR7-F1
#
_entry.id   AF-A0A497YLR7-F1
#
_cell.length_a   1.000
_cell.length_b   1.000
_cell.length_c   1.000
_cell.angle_alpha   90.00
_cell.angle_beta   90.00
_cell.angle_gamma   90.00
#
_symmetry.space_group_name_H-M   'P 1'
#
loop_
_entity.id
_entity.type
_entity.pdbx_description
1 polymer ?
#
loop_
_entity_poly.entity_id
_entity_poly.type
_entity_poly.pdbx_seq_one_letter_code
_entity_poly.pdbx_strand_id
1 'polypeptide(L)'
;MELKKLAVQAAEQYAQIPNIEAVMLAGSVSRDWQDEFSDIELLIFWRQAPSDEERQQIIRQLGGKLLEFHPYEEQEWAETYTVNGMKFEISSFLTETISRTIHQVTEKFAINPDLQCIIAAVQYGISLYGDTTIEQLKKQVEHYPLELQEAGINYYSDFGSRWNNREALVHRKDWLMFYKVVVSVQTNIMGLLFGLNRQFIPHPAFKWQRNSLALMDIKPKNCAARLESVFFQEPSDAIKELEALIGEIFGLIRQELPHIDLSEATRKASFVRPKI
;
A
#
# COMPACT_ATOMS: atom_id res chain seq x y z
N MET A 1 -7.02 12.59 17.86
CA MET A 1 -8.22 12.56 18.74
C MET A 1 -9.43 13.20 18.06
N GLU A 2 -9.30 14.39 17.46
CA GLU A 2 -10.39 15.02 16.69
C GLU A 2 -10.79 14.25 15.41
N LEU A 3 -9.83 13.78 14.60
CA LEU A 3 -10.14 13.07 13.34
C LEU A 3 -10.99 11.80 13.56
N LYS A 4 -10.62 10.97 14.54
CA LYS A 4 -11.38 9.75 14.89
C LYS A 4 -12.81 10.08 15.35
N LYS A 5 -13.00 11.18 16.08
CA LYS A 5 -14.33 11.62 16.52
C LYS A 5 -15.20 12.06 15.35
N LEU A 6 -14.65 12.83 14.41
CA LEU A 6 -15.35 13.23 13.18
C LEU A 6 -15.68 12.01 12.31
N ALA A 7 -14.79 11.03 12.22
CA ALA A 7 -15.03 9.77 11.51
C ALA A 7 -16.21 9.00 12.12
N VAL A 8 -16.29 8.90 13.46
CA VAL A 8 -17.43 8.27 14.16
C VAL A 8 -18.74 8.99 13.85
N GLN A 9 -18.75 10.34 13.91
CA GLN A 9 -19.95 11.13 13.59
C GLN A 9 -20.41 10.94 12.14
N ALA A 10 -19.47 10.83 11.20
CA ALA A 10 -19.79 10.50 9.81
C ALA A 10 -20.39 9.09 9.71
N ALA A 11 -19.76 8.09 10.33
CA ALA A 11 -20.23 6.71 10.33
C ALA A 11 -21.65 6.54 10.90
N GLU A 12 -22.05 7.35 11.90
CA GLU A 12 -23.41 7.36 12.44
C GLU A 12 -24.47 7.73 11.38
N GLN A 13 -24.14 8.60 10.41
CA GLN A 13 -25.05 8.94 9.29
C GLN A 13 -25.11 7.81 8.26
N TYR A 14 -23.97 7.22 7.90
CA TYR A 14 -23.93 6.03 7.04
C TYR A 14 -24.75 4.88 7.63
N ALA A 15 -24.67 4.66 8.95
CA ALA A 15 -25.39 3.59 9.65
C ALA A 15 -26.93 3.71 9.57
N GLN A 16 -27.48 4.88 9.25
CA GLN A 16 -28.92 5.06 9.06
C GLN A 16 -29.43 4.53 7.70
N ILE A 17 -28.53 4.23 6.76
CA ILE A 17 -28.90 3.75 5.43
C ILE A 17 -29.04 2.22 5.47
N PRO A 18 -30.23 1.65 5.21
CA PRO A 18 -30.45 0.19 5.32
C PRO A 18 -29.59 -0.68 4.40
N ASN A 19 -29.05 -0.09 3.32
CA ASN A 19 -28.18 -0.74 2.35
C ASN A 19 -26.70 -0.82 2.81
N ILE A 20 -26.32 -0.12 3.89
CA ILE A 20 -24.98 -0.17 4.47
C ILE A 20 -24.85 -1.40 5.37
N GLU A 21 -23.80 -2.18 5.15
CA GLU A 21 -23.45 -3.34 5.99
C GLU A 21 -22.36 -3.03 6.99
N ALA A 22 -21.43 -2.13 6.65
CA ALA A 22 -20.34 -1.75 7.52
C ALA A 22 -19.70 -0.42 7.09
N VAL A 23 -19.07 0.24 8.06
CA VAL A 23 -18.26 1.45 7.86
C VAL A 23 -16.96 1.28 8.62
N MET A 24 -15.84 1.52 7.95
CA MET A 24 -14.52 1.31 8.52
C MET A 24 -13.64 2.54 8.29
N LEU A 25 -12.98 2.99 9.35
CA LEU A 25 -11.93 4.00 9.26
C LEU A 25 -10.65 3.35 8.74
N ALA A 26 -10.07 3.91 7.67
CA ALA A 26 -8.84 3.46 7.05
C ALA A 26 -7.77 4.57 7.06
N GLY A 27 -6.85 4.55 6.11
CA GLY A 27 -5.84 5.59 5.95
C GLY A 27 -4.80 5.67 7.07
N SER A 28 -4.15 6.82 7.16
CA SER A 28 -3.16 7.08 8.21
C SER A 28 -3.80 7.11 9.60
N VAL A 29 -5.05 7.58 9.70
CA VAL A 29 -5.77 7.78 10.97
C VAL A 29 -6.08 6.46 11.68
N SER A 30 -6.40 5.39 10.95
CA SER A 30 -6.65 4.07 11.55
C SER A 30 -5.38 3.46 12.17
N ARG A 31 -4.21 3.82 11.62
CA ARG A 31 -2.89 3.28 11.98
C ARG A 31 -2.10 4.18 12.94
N ASP A 32 -2.71 5.26 13.42
CA ASP A 32 -2.05 6.29 14.23
C ASP A 32 -0.82 6.93 13.53
N TRP A 33 -0.87 7.06 12.19
CA TRP A 33 0.17 7.67 11.34
C TRP A 33 -0.19 9.06 10.83
N GLN A 34 -1.32 9.61 11.27
CA GLN A 34 -1.80 10.91 10.81
C GLN A 34 -0.88 12.07 11.21
N ASP A 35 -0.85 13.09 10.37
CA ASP A 35 -0.18 14.38 10.55
C ASP A 35 -1.15 15.54 10.21
N GLU A 36 -0.63 16.77 10.13
CA GLU A 36 -1.42 17.96 9.81
C GLU A 36 -1.98 18.00 8.38
N PHE A 37 -1.47 17.14 7.50
CA PHE A 37 -1.91 17.02 6.10
C PHE A 37 -2.87 15.85 5.86
N SER A 38 -3.18 15.09 6.92
CA SER A 38 -4.01 13.89 6.82
C SER A 38 -5.50 14.25 6.70
N ASP A 39 -6.19 13.54 5.82
CA ASP A 39 -7.64 13.49 5.71
C ASP A 39 -8.23 12.32 6.51
N ILE A 40 -9.56 12.20 6.47
CA ILE A 40 -10.29 11.07 7.03
C ILE A 40 -10.69 10.15 5.88
N GLU A 41 -10.07 8.97 5.83
CA GLU A 41 -10.43 7.92 4.86
C GLU A 41 -11.47 6.96 5.46
N LEU A 42 -12.64 6.84 4.82
CA LEU A 42 -13.66 5.85 5.19
C LEU A 42 -13.86 4.84 4.07
N LEU A 43 -13.82 3.55 4.44
CA LEU A 43 -14.29 2.48 3.58
C LEU A 43 -15.74 2.15 3.93
N ILE A 44 -16.59 2.17 2.91
CA ILE A 44 -18.03 1.94 3.06
C ILE A 44 -18.39 0.64 2.37
N PHE A 45 -19.00 -0.29 3.11
CA PHE A 45 -19.39 -1.60 2.61
C PHE A 45 -20.89 -1.66 2.40
N TRP A 46 -21.29 -1.74 1.13
CA TRP A 46 -22.66 -1.75 0.67
C TRP A 46 -23.13 -3.18 0.41
N ARG A 47 -24.39 -3.48 0.76
CA ARG A 47 -25.03 -4.76 0.44
C ARG A 47 -25.35 -4.86 -1.05
N GLN A 48 -25.86 -3.77 -1.61
CA GLN A 48 -26.21 -3.61 -3.03
C GLN A 48 -25.65 -2.29 -3.55
N ALA A 49 -25.52 -2.17 -4.87
CA ALA A 49 -24.99 -0.95 -5.49
C ALA A 49 -25.76 0.29 -4.99
N PRO A 50 -25.09 1.30 -4.42
CA PRO A 50 -25.75 2.52 -3.99
C PRO A 50 -26.26 3.32 -5.18
N SER A 51 -27.35 4.03 -4.97
CA SER A 51 -27.73 5.16 -5.81
C SER A 51 -26.87 6.38 -5.50
N ASP A 52 -26.74 7.29 -6.47
CA ASP A 52 -26.05 8.56 -6.25
C ASP A 52 -26.73 9.40 -5.15
N GLU A 53 -28.06 9.31 -5.05
CA GLU A 53 -28.83 10.00 -4.00
C GLU A 53 -28.48 9.46 -2.60
N GLU A 54 -28.33 8.13 -2.45
CA GLU A 54 -27.91 7.54 -1.19
C GLU A 54 -26.50 7.98 -0.75
N ARG A 55 -25.59 8.19 -1.69
CA ARG A 55 -24.23 8.71 -1.39
C ARG A 55 -24.27 10.21 -1.06
N GLN A 56 -24.99 11.00 -1.86
CA GLN A 56 -25.04 12.44 -1.71
C GLN A 56 -25.85 12.91 -0.50
N GLN A 57 -26.88 12.17 -0.07
CA GLN A 57 -27.67 12.54 1.11
C GLN A 57 -26.80 12.60 2.38
N ILE A 58 -25.79 11.74 2.49
CA ILE A 58 -24.90 11.66 3.66
C ILE A 58 -24.07 12.93 3.76
N ILE A 59 -23.52 13.38 2.61
CA ILE A 59 -22.77 14.63 2.51
C ILE A 59 -23.66 15.80 2.95
N ARG A 60 -24.93 15.84 2.50
CA ARG A 60 -25.89 16.88 2.92
C ARG A 60 -26.20 16.83 4.41
N GLN A 61 -26.43 15.64 4.98
CA GLN A 61 -26.72 15.44 6.41
C GLN A 61 -25.56 15.88 7.30
N LEU A 62 -24.32 15.67 6.84
CA LEU A 62 -23.12 16.15 7.52
C LEU A 62 -22.85 17.65 7.35
N GLY A 63 -23.67 18.36 6.57
CA GLY A 63 -23.40 19.76 6.20
C GLY A 63 -22.13 19.90 5.34
N GLY A 64 -21.78 18.85 4.61
CA GLY A 64 -20.55 18.77 3.86
C GLY A 64 -20.59 19.51 2.53
N LYS A 65 -19.42 19.95 2.06
CA LYS A 65 -19.19 20.50 0.73
C LYS A 65 -18.50 19.46 -0.14
N LEU A 66 -19.21 18.98 -1.16
CA LEU A 66 -18.67 18.07 -2.17
C LEU A 66 -17.49 18.73 -2.92
N LEU A 67 -16.41 17.98 -3.09
CA LEU A 67 -15.25 18.37 -3.89
C LEU A 67 -15.18 17.55 -5.18
N GLU A 68 -15.29 16.22 -5.06
CA GLU A 68 -15.25 15.29 -6.18
C GLU A 68 -16.29 14.17 -5.98
N PHE A 69 -16.92 13.73 -7.08
CA PHE A 69 -17.91 12.67 -7.07
C PHE A 69 -17.74 11.80 -8.30
N HIS A 70 -17.19 10.60 -8.10
CA HIS A 70 -16.87 9.68 -9.18
C HIS A 70 -17.95 8.61 -9.32
N PRO A 71 -18.30 8.20 -10.55
CA PRO A 71 -19.18 7.07 -10.79
C PRO A 71 -18.50 5.75 -10.38
N TYR A 72 -19.19 4.62 -10.59
CA TYR A 72 -18.59 3.31 -10.39
C TYR A 72 -17.46 3.06 -11.41
N GLU A 73 -16.23 2.90 -10.92
CA GLU A 73 -15.03 2.60 -11.72
C GLU A 73 -14.14 1.63 -10.94
N GLU A 74 -13.50 0.68 -11.63
CA GLU A 74 -12.57 -0.29 -11.02
C GLU A 74 -13.10 -1.06 -9.78
N GLN A 75 -14.42 -1.27 -9.72
CA GLN A 75 -15.14 -1.89 -8.59
C GLN A 75 -15.34 -1.02 -7.34
N GLU A 76 -15.18 0.29 -7.48
CA GLU A 76 -15.29 1.28 -6.42
C GLU A 76 -16.25 2.40 -6.82
N TRP A 77 -16.96 2.95 -5.84
CA TRP A 77 -17.54 4.28 -5.91
C TRP A 77 -16.70 5.22 -5.03
N ALA A 78 -16.26 6.35 -5.55
CA ALA A 78 -15.42 7.27 -4.79
C ALA A 78 -16.04 8.66 -4.70
N GLU A 79 -15.94 9.28 -3.53
CA GLU A 79 -16.29 10.69 -3.35
C GLU A 79 -15.34 11.37 -2.37
N THR A 80 -15.06 12.65 -2.62
CA THR A 80 -14.29 13.50 -1.71
C THR A 80 -15.14 14.69 -1.32
N TYR A 81 -15.21 14.98 -0.03
CA TYR A 81 -15.93 16.15 0.49
C TYR A 81 -15.24 16.73 1.72
N THR A 82 -15.71 17.89 2.16
CA THR A 82 -15.24 18.52 3.39
C THR A 82 -16.38 18.77 4.37
N VAL A 83 -16.13 18.57 5.66
CA VAL A 83 -17.05 18.94 6.76
C VAL A 83 -16.27 19.83 7.71
N ASN A 84 -16.74 21.06 7.92
CA ASN A 84 -16.05 22.06 8.77
C ASN A 84 -14.56 22.25 8.41
N GLY A 85 -14.22 22.20 7.12
CA GLY A 85 -12.84 22.33 6.62
C GLY A 85 -12.01 21.04 6.66
N MET A 86 -12.50 19.97 7.30
CA MET A 86 -11.83 18.68 7.33
C MET A 86 -12.20 17.86 6.11
N LYS A 87 -11.20 17.35 5.39
CA LYS A 87 -11.39 16.55 4.17
C LYS A 87 -11.70 15.09 4.53
N PHE A 88 -12.68 14.54 3.83
CA PHE A 88 -13.04 13.13 3.83
C PHE A 88 -12.79 12.57 2.43
N GLU A 89 -12.10 11.43 2.37
CA GLU A 89 -12.00 10.58 1.19
C GLU A 89 -12.79 9.31 1.45
N ILE A 90 -13.78 9.05 0.59
CA ILE A 90 -14.65 7.89 0.73
C ILE A 90 -14.38 6.94 -0.42
N SER A 91 -14.13 5.69 -0.07
CA SER A 91 -14.03 4.57 -0.98
C SER A 91 -15.12 3.57 -0.63
N SER A 92 -16.12 3.47 -1.51
CA SER A 92 -17.30 2.64 -1.35
C SER A 92 -17.20 1.38 -2.20
N PHE A 93 -17.49 0.23 -1.61
CA PHE A 93 -17.43 -1.08 -2.26
C PHE A 93 -18.66 -1.90 -1.93
N LEU A 94 -18.99 -2.86 -2.78
CA LEU A 94 -19.83 -3.98 -2.35
C LEU A 94 -19.05 -4.83 -1.35
N THR A 95 -19.70 -5.31 -0.28
CA THR A 95 -19.09 -6.26 0.68
C THR A 95 -18.58 -7.52 -0.03
N GLU A 96 -19.30 -7.96 -1.06
CA GLU A 96 -18.88 -9.08 -1.90
C GLU A 96 -17.60 -8.80 -2.69
N THR A 97 -17.40 -7.56 -3.16
CA THR A 97 -16.15 -7.15 -3.83
C THR A 97 -14.97 -7.26 -2.89
N ILE A 98 -15.10 -6.79 -1.65
CA ILE A 98 -14.03 -6.92 -0.65
C ILE A 98 -13.73 -8.40 -0.37
N SER A 99 -14.75 -9.23 -0.21
CA SER A 99 -14.59 -10.68 0.02
C SER A 99 -13.86 -11.36 -1.14
N ARG A 100 -14.18 -10.99 -2.38
CA ARG A 100 -13.50 -11.48 -3.60
C ARG A 100 -12.06 -10.98 -3.69
N THR A 101 -11.79 -9.72 -3.35
CA THR A 101 -10.43 -9.17 -3.30
C THR A 101 -9.57 -9.90 -2.26
N ILE A 102 -10.12 -10.15 -1.07
CA ILE A 102 -9.47 -10.98 -0.06
C ILE A 102 -9.10 -12.33 -0.65
N HIS A 103 -10.05 -13.06 -1.24
CA HIS A 103 -9.80 -14.35 -1.87
C HIS A 103 -8.72 -14.29 -2.98
N GLN A 104 -8.71 -13.25 -3.81
CA GLN A 104 -7.69 -13.08 -4.86
C GLN A 104 -6.28 -13.00 -4.28
N VAL A 105 -6.09 -12.36 -3.15
CA VAL A 105 -4.76 -12.21 -2.54
C VAL A 105 -4.43 -13.39 -1.62
N THR A 106 -5.39 -13.87 -0.82
CA THR A 106 -5.12 -14.90 0.20
C THR A 106 -5.10 -16.31 -0.37
N GLU A 107 -5.88 -16.59 -1.41
CA GLU A 107 -6.02 -17.94 -1.99
C GLU A 107 -5.46 -18.02 -3.42
N LYS A 108 -5.43 -16.90 -4.16
CA LYS A 108 -4.84 -16.83 -5.50
C LYS A 108 -3.53 -16.06 -5.57
N PHE A 109 -3.02 -15.63 -4.41
CA PHE A 109 -1.69 -15.05 -4.25
C PHE A 109 -1.44 -13.85 -5.18
N ALA A 110 -2.48 -13.05 -5.42
CA ALA A 110 -2.39 -11.87 -6.26
C ALA A 110 -1.45 -10.82 -5.63
N ILE A 111 -0.31 -10.61 -6.28
CA ILE A 111 0.73 -9.66 -5.84
C ILE A 111 0.40 -8.19 -6.15
N ASN A 112 -0.73 -7.90 -6.81
CA ASN A 112 -1.10 -6.54 -7.21
C ASN A 112 -1.18 -5.61 -5.96
N PRO A 113 -0.45 -4.47 -5.95
CA PRO A 113 -0.41 -3.56 -4.81
C PRO A 113 -1.76 -2.91 -4.46
N ASP A 114 -2.65 -2.69 -5.43
CA ASP A 114 -3.98 -2.12 -5.22
C ASP A 114 -4.87 -3.10 -4.43
N LEU A 115 -4.86 -4.37 -4.82
CA LEU A 115 -5.58 -5.43 -4.09
C LEU A 115 -5.02 -5.62 -2.68
N GLN A 116 -3.68 -5.63 -2.54
CA GLN A 116 -3.05 -5.72 -1.23
C GLN A 116 -3.34 -4.50 -0.34
N CYS A 117 -3.48 -3.30 -0.92
CA CYS A 117 -3.85 -2.09 -0.20
C CYS A 117 -5.25 -2.20 0.42
N ILE A 118 -6.23 -2.71 -0.32
CA ILE A 118 -7.58 -2.96 0.18
C ILE A 118 -7.53 -3.92 1.38
N ILE A 119 -6.74 -4.98 1.29
CA ILE A 119 -6.62 -5.98 2.36
C ILE A 119 -5.89 -5.43 3.58
N ALA A 120 -4.82 -4.66 3.37
CA ALA A 120 -4.17 -3.94 4.46
C ALA A 120 -5.14 -2.97 5.14
N ALA A 121 -6.01 -2.29 4.39
CA ALA A 121 -7.04 -1.44 4.95
C ALA A 121 -8.07 -2.23 5.77
N VAL A 122 -8.46 -3.43 5.35
CA VAL A 122 -9.29 -4.35 6.17
C VAL A 122 -8.56 -4.80 7.44
N GLN A 123 -7.29 -5.20 7.32
CA GLN A 123 -6.50 -5.72 8.43
C GLN A 123 -6.33 -4.67 9.54
N TYR A 124 -5.94 -3.45 9.16
CA TYR A 124 -5.62 -2.37 10.11
C TYR A 124 -6.77 -1.39 10.35
N GLY A 125 -7.85 -1.47 9.58
CA GLY A 125 -8.98 -0.55 9.69
C GLY A 125 -9.69 -0.64 11.03
N ILE A 126 -10.28 0.46 11.48
CA ILE A 126 -11.05 0.51 12.73
C ILE A 126 -12.53 0.42 12.36
N SER A 127 -13.25 -0.55 12.93
CA SER A 127 -14.69 -0.67 12.76
C SER A 127 -15.39 0.52 13.40
N LEU A 128 -16.24 1.20 12.64
CA LEU A 128 -17.10 2.28 13.13
C LEU A 128 -18.59 1.90 13.10
N TYR A 129 -18.96 0.95 12.24
CA TYR A 129 -20.30 0.35 12.16
C TYR A 129 -20.21 -1.02 11.47
N GLY A 130 -21.07 -1.96 11.86
CA GLY A 130 -21.14 -3.29 11.25
C GLY A 130 -20.05 -4.26 11.72
N ASP A 131 -19.74 -4.26 13.02
CA ASP A 131 -18.65 -5.03 13.64
C ASP A 131 -18.63 -6.50 13.19
N THR A 132 -19.78 -7.18 13.15
CA THR A 132 -19.88 -8.58 12.71
C THR A 132 -19.31 -8.78 11.30
N THR A 133 -19.65 -7.90 10.36
CA THR A 133 -19.17 -7.95 8.97
C THR A 133 -17.66 -7.71 8.92
N ILE A 134 -17.18 -6.68 9.63
CA ILE A 134 -15.76 -6.32 9.64
C ILE A 134 -14.91 -7.41 10.32
N GLU A 135 -15.37 -7.99 11.43
CA GLU A 135 -14.69 -9.09 12.11
C GLU A 135 -14.58 -10.33 11.21
N GLN A 136 -15.63 -10.65 10.43
CA GLN A 136 -15.59 -11.75 9.46
C GLN A 136 -14.57 -11.51 8.34
N LEU A 137 -14.47 -10.27 7.85
CA LEU A 137 -13.46 -9.90 6.85
C LEU A 137 -12.05 -9.92 7.45
N LYS A 138 -11.86 -9.39 8.66
CA LYS A 138 -10.58 -9.38 9.36
C LYS A 138 -10.03 -10.78 9.63
N LYS A 139 -10.88 -11.73 10.01
CA LYS A 139 -10.46 -13.14 10.20
C LYS A 139 -9.86 -13.75 8.94
N GLN A 140 -10.35 -13.37 7.76
CA GLN A 140 -9.83 -13.90 6.49
C GLN A 140 -8.45 -13.34 6.13
N VAL A 141 -8.05 -12.21 6.72
CA VAL A 141 -6.77 -11.52 6.44
C VAL A 141 -5.83 -11.52 7.65
N GLU A 142 -6.15 -12.30 8.69
CA GLU A 142 -5.34 -12.44 9.90
C GLU A 142 -3.98 -13.06 9.59
N HIS A 143 -3.94 -13.97 8.62
CA HIS A 143 -2.74 -14.69 8.22
C HIS A 143 -2.29 -14.26 6.83
N TYR A 144 -1.00 -13.94 6.71
CA TYR A 144 -0.36 -13.69 5.43
C TYR A 144 0.05 -15.04 4.79
N PRO A 145 -0.42 -15.38 3.58
CA PRO A 145 -0.11 -16.66 2.94
C PRO A 145 1.38 -16.80 2.59
N LEU A 146 1.92 -18.01 2.74
CA LEU A 146 3.33 -18.29 2.41
C LEU A 146 3.56 -18.23 0.90
N GLU A 147 2.58 -18.67 0.11
CA GLU A 147 2.62 -18.65 -1.35
C GLU A 147 2.56 -17.22 -1.90
N LEU A 148 1.85 -16.31 -1.21
CA LEU A 148 1.90 -14.89 -1.52
C LEU A 148 3.28 -14.30 -1.20
N GLN A 149 3.90 -14.72 -0.09
CA GLN A 149 5.27 -14.34 0.28
C GLN A 149 6.24 -14.77 -0.82
N GLU A 150 6.21 -16.05 -1.25
CA GLU A 150 7.05 -16.55 -2.33
C GLU A 150 6.80 -15.82 -3.66
N ALA A 151 5.53 -15.64 -4.05
CA ALA A 151 5.16 -14.94 -5.27
C ALA A 151 5.66 -13.50 -5.27
N GLY A 152 5.51 -12.79 -4.15
CA GLY A 152 6.01 -11.43 -3.94
C GLY A 152 7.54 -11.36 -4.03
N ILE A 153 8.25 -12.25 -3.32
CA ILE A 153 9.72 -12.31 -3.38
C ILE A 153 10.20 -12.55 -4.80
N ASN A 154 9.62 -13.50 -5.52
CA ASN A 154 9.99 -13.82 -6.89
C ASN A 154 9.75 -12.63 -7.84
N TYR A 155 8.61 -11.95 -7.70
CA TYR A 155 8.26 -10.80 -8.54
C TYR A 155 9.17 -9.60 -8.30
N TYR A 156 9.35 -9.18 -7.04
CA TYR A 156 10.10 -7.98 -6.71
C TYR A 156 11.63 -8.16 -6.78
N SER A 157 12.12 -9.41 -6.95
CA SER A 157 13.54 -9.70 -7.14
C SER A 157 14.07 -9.31 -8.54
N ASP A 158 13.20 -8.98 -9.50
CA ASP A 158 13.60 -8.48 -10.82
C ASP A 158 13.64 -6.94 -10.87
N PHE A 159 14.84 -6.37 -10.75
CA PHE A 159 15.08 -4.92 -10.86
C PHE A 159 15.04 -4.36 -12.30
N GLY A 160 14.80 -5.23 -13.28
CA GLY A 160 14.57 -4.85 -14.67
C GLY A 160 15.82 -4.44 -15.44
N SER A 161 15.72 -4.49 -16.77
CA SER A 161 16.85 -4.22 -17.68
C SER A 161 17.41 -2.80 -17.61
N ARG A 162 16.65 -1.84 -17.06
CA ARG A 162 17.08 -0.46 -16.88
C ARG A 162 18.09 -0.32 -15.74
N TRP A 163 17.97 -1.14 -14.69
CA TRP A 163 18.98 -1.21 -13.63
C TRP A 163 20.36 -1.60 -14.16
N ASN A 164 20.40 -2.46 -15.19
CA ASN A 164 21.65 -2.85 -15.85
C ASN A 164 22.37 -1.67 -16.54
N ASN A 165 21.68 -0.55 -16.78
CA ASN A 165 22.21 0.67 -17.40
C ASN A 165 22.62 1.74 -16.39
N ARG A 166 22.52 1.48 -15.08
CA ARG A 166 22.72 2.48 -14.01
C ARG A 166 23.99 3.32 -14.17
N GLU A 167 25.13 2.69 -14.46
CA GLU A 167 26.39 3.43 -14.68
C GLU A 167 26.35 4.31 -15.93
N ALA A 168 25.73 3.85 -17.02
CA ALA A 168 25.61 4.61 -18.24
C ALA A 168 24.69 5.83 -18.07
N LEU A 169 23.62 5.69 -17.28
CA LEU A 169 22.71 6.79 -16.94
C LEU A 169 23.45 7.89 -16.18
N VAL A 170 24.28 7.51 -15.20
CA VAL A 170 25.11 8.47 -14.45
C VAL A 170 26.15 9.14 -15.33
N HIS A 171 26.90 8.35 -16.12
CA HIS A 171 27.92 8.89 -17.03
C HIS A 171 27.33 9.91 -18.02
N ARG A 172 26.15 9.62 -18.56
CA ARG A 172 25.47 10.48 -19.54
C ARG A 172 24.68 11.62 -18.91
N LYS A 173 24.59 11.67 -17.58
CA LYS A 173 23.78 12.65 -16.85
C LYS A 173 22.30 12.61 -17.23
N ASP A 174 21.78 11.42 -17.53
CA ASP A 174 20.37 11.21 -17.87
C ASP A 174 19.52 11.13 -16.59
N TRP A 175 19.36 12.28 -15.93
CA TRP A 175 18.84 12.36 -14.57
C TRP A 175 17.40 11.93 -14.44
N LEU A 176 16.54 12.31 -15.39
CA LEU A 176 15.14 11.90 -15.35
C LEU A 176 15.02 10.37 -15.40
N MET A 177 15.78 9.73 -16.29
CA MET A 177 15.76 8.27 -16.40
C MET A 177 16.45 7.60 -15.21
N PHE A 178 17.55 8.17 -14.69
CA PHE A 178 18.24 7.69 -13.49
C PHE A 178 17.29 7.66 -12.29
N TYR A 179 16.63 8.77 -11.97
CA TYR A 179 15.73 8.83 -10.81
C TYR A 179 14.49 7.95 -10.99
N LYS A 180 14.00 7.74 -12.21
CA LYS A 180 12.98 6.71 -12.49
C LYS A 180 13.46 5.30 -12.12
N VAL A 181 14.72 4.98 -12.44
CA VAL A 181 15.31 3.68 -12.04
C VAL A 181 15.48 3.60 -10.54
N VAL A 182 16.00 4.64 -9.88
CA VAL A 182 16.16 4.68 -8.42
C VAL A 182 14.83 4.42 -7.71
N VAL A 183 13.76 5.12 -8.09
CA VAL A 183 12.43 4.92 -7.51
C VAL A 183 11.95 3.48 -7.75
N SER A 184 12.06 2.98 -8.98
CA SER A 184 11.67 1.60 -9.31
C SER A 184 12.42 0.55 -8.48
N VAL A 185 13.73 0.74 -8.24
CA VAL A 185 14.52 -0.18 -7.41
C VAL A 185 14.11 -0.10 -5.95
N GLN A 186 13.86 1.10 -5.42
CA GLN A 186 13.36 1.24 -4.04
C GLN A 186 11.96 0.65 -3.86
N THR A 187 11.07 0.78 -4.86
CA THR A 187 9.77 0.12 -4.87
C THR A 187 9.93 -1.40 -4.78
N ASN A 188 10.83 -1.98 -5.57
CA ASN A 188 11.11 -3.42 -5.49
C ASN A 188 11.72 -3.83 -4.15
N ILE A 189 12.66 -3.04 -3.61
CA ILE A 189 13.21 -3.26 -2.26
C ILE A 189 12.08 -3.29 -1.22
N MET A 190 11.15 -2.34 -1.27
CA MET A 190 10.01 -2.32 -0.36
C MET A 190 9.10 -3.53 -0.56
N GLY A 191 8.81 -3.92 -1.80
CA GLY A 191 8.05 -5.14 -2.10
C GLY A 191 8.70 -6.41 -1.53
N LEU A 192 10.02 -6.54 -1.65
CA LEU A 192 10.79 -7.62 -1.03
C LEU A 192 10.68 -7.60 0.49
N LEU A 193 10.79 -6.43 1.11
CA LEU A 193 10.70 -6.29 2.57
C LEU A 193 9.29 -6.55 3.10
N PHE A 194 8.24 -6.14 2.39
CA PHE A 194 6.85 -6.49 2.71
C PHE A 194 6.64 -8.02 2.65
N GLY A 195 7.08 -8.67 1.57
CA GLY A 195 7.02 -10.12 1.46
C GLY A 195 7.81 -10.84 2.55
N LEU A 196 9.05 -10.40 2.81
CA LEU A 196 9.92 -10.98 3.84
C LEU A 196 9.33 -10.87 5.25
N ASN A 197 8.67 -9.76 5.56
CA ASN A 197 8.04 -9.52 6.86
C ASN A 197 6.57 -9.94 6.91
N ARG A 198 6.05 -10.58 5.86
CA ARG A 198 4.66 -11.07 5.79
C ARG A 198 3.63 -9.96 6.07
N GLN A 199 3.84 -8.80 5.46
CA GLN A 199 2.98 -7.63 5.59
C GLN A 199 2.35 -7.33 4.24
N PHE A 200 1.03 -7.11 4.21
CA PHE A 200 0.35 -6.61 3.01
C PHE A 200 0.79 -5.18 2.72
N ILE A 201 0.90 -4.82 1.44
CA ILE A 201 1.31 -3.49 1.00
C ILE A 201 0.22 -2.47 1.39
N PRO A 202 0.51 -1.49 2.27
CA PRO A 202 -0.51 -0.61 2.84
C PRO A 202 -0.95 0.54 1.94
N HIS A 203 -0.25 0.76 0.82
CA HIS A 203 -0.55 1.77 -0.18
C HIS A 203 0.11 1.40 -1.53
N PRO A 204 -0.56 1.52 -2.70
CA PRO A 204 -0.03 1.02 -3.99
C PRO A 204 1.23 1.74 -4.46
N ALA A 205 1.33 3.04 -4.17
CA ALA A 205 2.53 3.84 -4.39
C ALA A 205 3.63 3.68 -3.31
N PHE A 206 3.51 2.70 -2.40
CA PHE A 206 4.47 2.45 -1.32
C PHE A 206 4.73 3.67 -0.42
N LYS A 207 3.67 4.45 -0.12
CA LYS A 207 3.71 5.56 0.85
C LYS A 207 4.00 5.03 2.27
N TRP A 208 4.34 5.96 3.17
CA TRP A 208 4.65 5.66 4.58
C TRP A 208 5.83 4.68 4.73
N GLN A 209 6.84 4.82 3.88
CA GLN A 209 8.03 3.97 3.85
C GLN A 209 8.69 3.85 5.24
N ARG A 210 8.90 4.99 5.93
CA ARG A 210 9.49 5.01 7.28
C ARG A 210 8.63 4.26 8.30
N ASN A 211 7.32 4.50 8.31
CA ASN A 211 6.39 3.84 9.23
C ASN A 211 6.36 2.33 8.99
N SER A 212 6.27 1.90 7.73
CA SER A 212 6.29 0.49 7.35
C SER A 212 7.58 -0.19 7.80
N LEU A 213 8.74 0.40 7.50
CA LEU A 213 10.04 -0.15 7.92
C LEU A 213 10.20 -0.22 9.44
N ALA A 214 9.59 0.70 10.20
CA ALA A 214 9.65 0.67 11.66
C ALA A 214 8.94 -0.56 12.24
N LEU A 215 7.91 -1.09 11.56
CA LEU A 215 7.16 -2.28 11.97
C LEU A 215 7.77 -3.61 11.50
N MET A 216 8.81 -3.57 10.67
CA MET A 216 9.43 -4.78 10.10
C MET A 216 10.56 -5.29 10.99
N ASP A 217 10.57 -6.56 11.35
CA ASP A 217 11.67 -7.12 12.15
C ASP A 217 12.89 -7.49 11.29
N ILE A 218 12.63 -7.98 10.07
CA ILE A 218 13.65 -8.50 9.16
C ILE A 218 13.95 -7.44 8.10
N LYS A 219 15.01 -6.66 8.35
CA LYS A 219 15.44 -5.59 7.44
C LYS A 219 16.92 -5.24 7.62
N PRO A 220 17.58 -4.62 6.62
CA PRO A 220 18.91 -4.07 6.79
C PRO A 220 19.01 -3.07 7.95
N LYS A 221 20.19 -2.97 8.56
CA LYS A 221 20.42 -1.94 9.60
C LYS A 221 20.28 -0.55 8.99
N ASN A 222 19.64 0.36 9.72
CA ASN A 222 19.36 1.75 9.30
C ASN A 222 18.63 1.85 7.94
N CYS A 223 17.86 0.83 7.55
CA CYS A 223 17.26 0.71 6.21
C CYS A 223 16.53 1.99 5.75
N ALA A 224 15.69 2.59 6.61
CA ALA A 224 14.94 3.80 6.27
C ALA A 224 15.86 4.99 5.92
N ALA A 225 16.86 5.26 6.75
CA ALA A 225 17.81 6.35 6.51
C ALA A 225 18.66 6.09 5.27
N ARG A 226 19.02 4.83 5.01
CA ARG A 226 19.79 4.43 3.83
C ARG A 226 18.99 4.62 2.54
N LEU A 227 17.75 4.15 2.49
CA LEU A 227 16.85 4.36 1.36
C LEU A 227 16.62 5.85 1.07
N GLU A 228 16.44 6.66 2.10
CA GLU A 228 16.32 8.11 1.96
C GLU A 228 17.59 8.75 1.40
N SER A 229 18.77 8.36 1.92
CA SER A 229 20.06 8.96 1.54
C SER A 229 20.37 8.85 0.03
N VAL A 230 19.84 7.83 -0.64
CA VAL A 230 19.99 7.59 -2.09
C VAL A 230 19.55 8.80 -2.94
N PHE A 231 18.60 9.60 -2.46
CA PHE A 231 18.11 10.78 -3.19
C PHE A 231 18.94 12.05 -2.97
N PHE A 232 19.83 12.06 -1.97
CA PHE A 232 20.57 13.26 -1.56
C PHE A 232 22.08 13.17 -1.79
N GLN A 233 22.60 11.97 -2.07
CA GLN A 233 24.01 11.74 -2.33
C GLN A 233 24.36 11.82 -3.82
N GLU A 234 25.66 11.82 -4.12
CA GLU A 234 26.16 11.76 -5.50
C GLU A 234 25.60 10.51 -6.21
N PRO A 235 25.16 10.59 -7.48
CA PRO A 235 24.50 9.47 -8.18
C PRO A 235 25.31 8.17 -8.21
N SER A 236 26.65 8.24 -8.22
CA SER A 236 27.52 7.07 -8.15
C SER A 236 27.49 6.39 -6.78
N ASP A 237 27.37 7.16 -5.69
CA ASP A 237 27.27 6.62 -4.34
C ASP A 237 25.85 6.11 -4.06
N ALA A 238 24.83 6.76 -4.64
CA ALA A 238 23.45 6.27 -4.68
C ALA A 238 23.34 4.86 -5.28
N ILE A 239 24.07 4.59 -6.37
CA ILE A 239 24.10 3.24 -6.97
C ILE A 239 24.71 2.23 -6.00
N LYS A 240 25.87 2.53 -5.41
CA LYS A 240 26.56 1.61 -4.48
C LYS A 240 25.69 1.29 -3.27
N GLU A 241 24.98 2.29 -2.75
CA GLU A 241 24.08 2.13 -1.61
C GLU A 241 22.92 1.20 -1.95
N LEU A 242 22.30 1.37 -3.14
CA LEU A 242 21.27 0.46 -3.61
C LEU A 242 21.80 -0.96 -3.85
N GLU A 243 22.98 -1.13 -4.44
CA GLU A 243 23.62 -2.44 -4.63
C GLU A 243 23.87 -3.15 -3.29
N ALA A 244 24.35 -2.42 -2.28
CA ALA A 244 24.56 -2.93 -0.94
C ALA A 244 23.24 -3.37 -0.29
N LEU A 245 22.21 -2.53 -0.35
CA LEU A 245 20.87 -2.87 0.16
C LEU A 245 20.29 -4.11 -0.51
N ILE A 246 20.39 -4.22 -1.84
CA ILE A 246 19.93 -5.41 -2.59
C ILE A 246 20.67 -6.66 -2.11
N GLY A 247 22.00 -6.60 -1.99
CA GLY A 247 22.81 -7.73 -1.53
C GLY A 247 22.46 -8.17 -0.11
N GLU A 248 22.26 -7.22 0.81
CA GLU A 248 21.84 -7.49 2.19
C GLU A 248 20.45 -8.13 2.24
N ILE A 249 19.48 -7.60 1.47
CA ILE A 249 18.12 -8.14 1.43
C ILE A 249 18.09 -9.55 0.83
N PHE A 250 18.84 -9.81 -0.25
CA PHE A 250 19.00 -11.18 -0.79
C PHE A 250 19.73 -12.11 0.19
N GLY A 251 20.61 -11.57 1.04
CA GLY A 251 21.18 -12.30 2.17
C GLY A 251 20.13 -12.71 3.19
N LEU A 252 19.29 -11.76 3.63
CA LEU A 252 18.19 -12.00 4.57
C LEU A 252 17.18 -13.00 4.01
N ILE A 253 16.79 -12.88 2.74
CA ILE A 253 15.86 -13.83 2.12
C ILE A 253 16.44 -15.23 2.08
N ARG A 254 17.73 -15.42 1.74
CA ARG A 254 18.35 -16.75 1.75
C ARG A 254 18.43 -17.36 3.16
N GLN A 255 18.56 -16.52 4.19
CA GLN A 255 18.58 -16.96 5.58
C GLN A 255 17.18 -17.40 6.04
N GLU A 256 16.16 -16.59 5.76
CA GLU A 256 14.80 -16.78 6.29
C GLU A 256 13.94 -17.71 5.42
N LEU A 257 14.19 -17.73 4.11
CA LEU A 257 13.45 -18.48 3.09
C LEU A 257 14.42 -19.29 2.21
N PRO A 258 15.17 -20.26 2.77
CA PRO A 258 16.23 -20.98 2.05
C PRO A 258 15.73 -21.84 0.88
N HIS A 259 14.42 -22.06 0.77
CA HIS A 259 13.80 -22.79 -0.33
C HIS A 259 13.63 -21.94 -1.60
N ILE A 260 13.71 -20.61 -1.51
CA ILE A 260 13.62 -19.70 -2.66
C ILE A 260 15.00 -19.57 -3.32
N ASP A 261 15.12 -20.01 -4.58
CA ASP A 261 16.36 -19.84 -5.35
C ASP A 261 16.46 -18.42 -5.94
N LEU A 262 17.33 -17.61 -5.34
CA LEU A 262 17.64 -16.25 -5.80
C LEU A 262 18.85 -16.17 -6.74
N SER A 263 19.38 -17.30 -7.22
CA SER A 263 20.63 -17.32 -8.02
C SER A 263 20.50 -16.50 -9.31
N GLU A 264 19.41 -16.67 -10.05
CA GLU A 264 19.18 -15.91 -11.27
C GLU A 264 18.92 -14.42 -10.99
N ALA A 265 18.12 -14.11 -9.97
CA ALA A 265 17.85 -12.73 -9.55
C ALA A 265 19.14 -12.01 -9.14
N THR A 266 20.00 -12.67 -8.36
CA THR A 266 21.31 -12.14 -7.92
C THR A 266 22.21 -11.85 -9.13
N ARG A 267 22.25 -12.76 -10.10
CA ARG A 267 23.01 -12.57 -11.35
C ARG A 267 22.48 -11.39 -12.16
N LYS A 268 21.15 -11.24 -12.27
CA LYS A 268 20.53 -10.11 -12.99
C LYS A 268 20.78 -8.79 -12.28
N ALA A 269 20.59 -8.73 -10.96
CA ALA A 269 20.76 -7.51 -10.16
C ALA A 269 22.21 -7.00 -10.16
N SER A 270 23.19 -7.90 -10.17
CA SER A 270 24.62 -7.54 -10.20
C SER A 270 25.12 -7.13 -11.59
N PHE A 271 24.43 -7.52 -12.67
CA PHE A 271 24.88 -7.25 -14.03
C PHE A 271 24.89 -5.75 -14.35
N VAL A 272 26.01 -5.26 -14.88
CA VAL A 272 26.17 -3.90 -15.44
C VAL A 272 26.51 -4.03 -16.91
N ARG A 273 25.91 -3.21 -17.78
CA ARG A 273 26.31 -3.17 -19.19
C ARG A 273 27.80 -2.79 -19.32
N PRO A 274 28.59 -3.55 -20.11
CA PRO A 274 30.01 -3.24 -20.31
C PRO A 274 30.24 -1.83 -20.86
N LYS A 275 31.34 -1.21 -20.45
CA LYS A 275 31.89 -0.01 -21.07
C LYS A 275 32.64 -0.45 -22.33
N ILE A 276 32.31 0.16 -23.47
CA ILE A 276 33.02 0.00 -24.75
C ILE A 276 33.93 1.21 -24.91
#